data_AF-A0A7K7FNT9-F1
#
_entry.id   AF-A0A7K7FNT9-F1
#
_cell.length_a   1.000
_cell.length_b   1.000
_cell.length_c   1.000
_cell.angle_alpha   90.00
_cell.angle_beta   90.00
_cell.angle_gamma   90.00
#
_symmetry.space_group_name_H-M   'P 1'
#
loop_
_entity.id
_entity.type
_entity.pdbx_description
1 polymer ?
#
loop_
_entity_poly.entity_id
_entity_poly.type
_entity_poly.pdbx_seq_one_letter_code
_entity_poly.pdbx_strand_id
1 'polypeptide(L)'
;SHLAPLFDNPKLDKELRAMLREKFPEFCSSPSPPIEVKIEEPVSMEMDNHMSEKDDSCYDNAEAAFSDDEEDLNSKGKKREFRFHPIKETIVEEPVDITPFLDQLDESLKDKVLQLQKGSDTEAQCEVMQEIVDQVLEEDFDSEQLSVLASCLQELFKAHFRGEVLPEEITEESLEESVGKPLYLIFRNLCQMQEDNSGFSLLLDLLSELYQKQPKIGYHLLYYLKASKAAAGKMNLYESFAQATQLGDLHTCLMMDMKACQEDDVRLLCYLTPSIYTEFPDETLRSGELLNMIVAVIDSFQLQELVCHVMMGNLVMFRKDSVLNILIQSLDWETFEQYCTWQLFLAHSIPLETIIPILQHLKYKEHPEALSCLLLQLRREKPSEEMVKMVLSRPCHPDDQFTTSILRHWCIKHDDLLAEHIKSLLIKNNSLPRKRQSLRSSSSKLAQLTLEQILEHLDNLRLNLTNTKQNFFSQTPILQALQHVQASCDEAHKMKFSDLFSLAEEYEDSSTKPPKSRRKATLSSPRSRKNAAQPANNEE
;
A
#
# COMPACT_ATOMS: atom_id res chain seq x y z
N SER A 1 28.86 8.72 -13.13
CA SER A 1 29.77 7.60 -13.47
C SER A 1 29.82 7.47 -14.98
N HIS A 2 31.00 7.67 -15.60
CA HIS A 2 31.14 7.75 -17.06
C HIS A 2 30.95 6.39 -17.74
N LEU A 3 29.93 6.28 -18.61
CA LEU A 3 29.63 5.09 -19.41
C LEU A 3 30.39 5.05 -20.75
N ALA A 4 31.18 6.09 -21.07
CA ALA A 4 31.96 6.18 -22.31
C ALA A 4 32.79 4.92 -22.64
N PRO A 5 33.47 4.25 -21.67
CA PRO A 5 34.24 3.03 -21.96
C PRO A 5 33.39 1.84 -22.41
N LEU A 6 32.11 1.78 -22.00
CA LEU A 6 31.18 0.73 -22.41
C LEU A 6 30.73 0.92 -23.87
N PHE A 7 30.59 2.17 -24.33
CA PHE A 7 30.21 2.48 -25.71
C PHE A 7 31.35 2.28 -26.71
N ASP A 8 32.59 2.25 -26.24
CA ASP A 8 33.78 2.00 -27.05
C ASP A 8 34.25 0.53 -27.04
N ASN A 9 33.46 -0.38 -26.46
CA ASN A 9 33.82 -1.80 -26.38
C ASN A 9 34.00 -2.39 -27.79
N PRO A 10 35.16 -2.97 -28.13
CA PRO A 10 35.42 -3.54 -29.45
C PRO A 10 34.55 -4.76 -29.79
N LYS A 11 33.88 -5.37 -28.80
CA LYS A 11 32.89 -6.44 -29.00
C LYS A 11 31.52 -5.94 -29.45
N LEU A 12 31.23 -4.64 -29.34
CA LEU A 12 30.00 -4.04 -29.86
C LEU A 12 30.11 -3.83 -31.38
N ASP A 13 29.03 -4.15 -32.08
CA ASP A 13 28.94 -3.90 -33.51
C ASP A 13 29.13 -2.41 -33.85
N LYS A 14 29.70 -2.13 -35.03
CA LYS A 14 30.07 -0.78 -35.45
C LYS A 14 28.84 0.11 -35.67
N GLU A 15 27.74 -0.46 -36.16
CA GLU A 15 26.49 0.26 -36.40
C GLU A 15 25.79 0.59 -35.07
N LEU A 16 25.81 -0.36 -34.13
CA LEU A 16 25.28 -0.16 -32.79
C LEU A 16 26.06 0.92 -32.00
N ARG A 17 27.39 0.96 -32.13
CA ARG A 17 28.21 2.03 -31.53
C ARG A 17 27.89 3.41 -32.11
N ALA A 18 27.63 3.50 -33.41
CA ALA A 18 27.23 4.75 -34.04
C ALA A 18 25.86 5.23 -33.53
N MET A 19 24.89 4.31 -33.44
CA MET A 19 23.55 4.60 -32.92
C MET A 19 23.57 5.05 -31.45
N LEU A 20 24.39 4.40 -30.61
CA LEU A 20 24.53 4.78 -29.19
C LEU A 20 25.13 6.19 -29.03
N ARG A 21 26.11 6.56 -29.85
CA ARG A 21 26.69 7.91 -29.82
C ARG A 21 25.73 8.99 -30.32
N GLU A 22 24.89 8.65 -31.30
CA GLU A 22 23.86 9.56 -31.83
C GLU A 22 22.73 9.79 -30.82
N LYS A 23 22.30 8.73 -30.12
CA LYS A 23 21.20 8.77 -29.15
C LYS A 23 21.60 9.29 -27.77
N PHE A 24 22.88 9.15 -27.39
CA PHE A 24 23.36 9.47 -26.04
C PHE A 24 24.68 10.29 -26.05
N PRO A 25 24.71 11.47 -26.70
CA PRO A 25 25.94 12.27 -26.85
C PRO A 25 26.51 12.78 -25.51
N GLU A 26 25.64 12.94 -24.52
CA GLU A 26 25.92 13.44 -23.17
C GLU A 26 26.85 12.52 -22.37
N PHE A 27 26.86 11.23 -22.70
CA PHE A 27 27.68 10.21 -22.05
C PHE A 27 28.97 9.90 -22.82
N CYS A 28 29.16 10.52 -23.99
CA CYS A 28 30.28 10.29 -24.91
C CYS A 28 31.40 11.34 -24.80
N SER A 29 31.24 12.37 -23.97
CA SER A 29 32.23 13.44 -23.82
C SER A 29 33.18 13.18 -22.64
N SER A 30 34.48 13.22 -22.90
CA SER A 30 35.54 13.20 -21.89
C SER A 30 35.65 14.58 -21.21
N PRO A 31 35.89 14.66 -19.89
CA PRO A 31 35.93 15.95 -19.19
C PRO A 31 37.11 16.81 -19.65
N SER A 32 36.82 18.06 -20.03
CA SER A 32 37.80 19.14 -20.14
C SER A 32 38.38 19.48 -18.75
N PRO A 33 39.65 19.89 -18.63
CA PRO A 33 40.29 20.10 -17.33
C PRO A 33 39.69 21.31 -16.59
N PRO A 34 39.69 21.32 -15.24
CA PRO A 34 39.09 22.38 -14.45
C PRO A 34 39.87 23.70 -14.59
N ILE A 35 39.11 24.80 -14.63
CA ILE A 35 39.60 26.18 -14.55
C ILE A 35 40.22 26.40 -13.16
N GLU A 36 41.55 26.57 -13.09
CA GLU A 36 42.25 26.99 -11.89
C GLU A 36 42.05 28.50 -11.64
N VAL A 37 41.39 28.82 -10.53
CA VAL A 37 41.43 30.15 -9.92
C VAL A 37 42.66 30.21 -9.01
N LYS A 38 43.58 31.11 -9.38
CA LYS A 38 44.80 31.56 -8.68
C LYS A 38 44.82 31.36 -7.16
N ILE A 39 45.85 30.68 -6.65
CA ILE A 39 46.59 31.06 -5.43
C ILE A 39 48.10 30.82 -5.66
N GLU A 40 48.90 31.74 -5.13
CA GLU A 40 50.31 32.03 -5.37
C GLU A 40 51.32 30.93 -4.95
N GLU A 41 52.41 30.80 -5.73
CA GLU A 41 53.73 30.29 -5.32
C GLU A 41 54.44 31.28 -4.37
N PRO A 42 55.50 30.93 -3.59
CA PRO A 42 56.62 30.04 -3.93
C PRO A 42 57.04 29.10 -2.76
N VAL A 43 57.98 28.15 -2.81
CA VAL A 43 59.44 28.26 -3.02
C VAL A 43 60.02 26.85 -3.25
N SER A 44 61.04 26.80 -4.10
CA SER A 44 61.93 25.70 -4.46
C SER A 44 62.72 25.07 -3.31
N MET A 45 63.04 23.78 -3.43
CA MET A 45 64.42 23.26 -3.29
C MET A 45 64.52 21.78 -3.70
N GLU A 46 65.57 21.49 -4.46
CA GLU A 46 66.02 20.20 -4.97
C GLU A 46 66.75 19.35 -3.91
N MET A 47 67.12 18.13 -4.34
CA MET A 47 68.07 17.14 -3.80
C MET A 47 67.51 16.10 -2.85
N ASP A 48 67.94 14.83 -2.85
CA ASP A 48 68.69 13.97 -3.79
C ASP A 48 68.67 12.56 -3.12
N ASN A 49 68.76 11.52 -3.95
CA ASN A 49 69.10 10.11 -3.72
C ASN A 49 69.40 9.59 -2.28
N HIS A 50 68.88 8.40 -1.92
CA HIS A 50 69.48 7.07 -2.25
C HIS A 50 68.83 5.88 -1.48
N MET A 51 68.73 4.74 -2.18
CA MET A 51 68.76 3.31 -1.72
C MET A 51 67.54 2.40 -2.01
N SER A 52 67.57 1.84 -3.23
CA SER A 52 67.57 0.40 -3.58
C SER A 52 66.51 -0.60 -3.06
N GLU A 53 65.71 -1.08 -4.03
CA GLU A 53 65.44 -2.49 -4.41
C GLU A 53 64.60 -3.39 -3.49
N LYS A 54 63.35 -3.69 -3.89
CA LYS A 54 63.01 -4.89 -4.69
C LYS A 54 61.51 -4.98 -5.03
N ASP A 55 61.26 -5.40 -6.27
CA ASP A 55 59.98 -5.73 -6.89
C ASP A 55 59.15 -6.77 -6.13
N ASP A 56 57.82 -6.63 -6.15
CA ASP A 56 56.99 -7.57 -6.92
C ASP A 56 55.58 -7.00 -7.18
N SER A 57 55.26 -6.94 -8.46
CA SER A 57 53.98 -6.53 -9.03
C SER A 57 52.94 -7.65 -8.92
N CYS A 58 51.73 -7.34 -8.48
CA CYS A 58 50.53 -8.07 -8.90
C CYS A 58 49.30 -7.15 -8.80
N TYR A 59 49.14 -6.26 -9.78
CA TYR A 59 47.83 -5.67 -10.07
C TYR A 59 47.09 -6.69 -10.92
N ASP A 60 46.19 -7.42 -10.29
CA ASP A 60 45.31 -8.38 -10.96
C ASP A 60 44.24 -7.59 -11.73
N ASN A 61 44.34 -7.64 -13.06
CA ASN A 61 43.33 -7.16 -13.99
C ASN A 61 42.13 -8.14 -13.93
N ALA A 62 41.21 -7.93 -13.00
CA ALA A 62 39.91 -8.57 -13.06
C ALA A 62 39.04 -7.85 -14.10
N GLU A 63 39.10 -8.31 -15.36
CA GLU A 63 38.09 -7.99 -16.37
C GLU A 63 36.71 -8.42 -15.84
N ALA A 64 35.74 -7.51 -15.84
CA ALA A 64 34.36 -7.83 -15.54
C ALA A 64 33.79 -8.77 -16.62
N ALA A 65 33.66 -10.05 -16.28
CA ALA A 65 33.00 -11.05 -17.12
C ALA A 65 31.53 -11.19 -16.71
N PHE A 66 30.65 -11.29 -17.71
CA PHE A 66 29.25 -11.66 -17.51
C PHE A 66 29.17 -13.14 -17.10
N SER A 67 28.45 -13.43 -16.02
CA SER A 67 28.16 -14.80 -15.57
C SER A 67 27.05 -15.37 -16.47
N ASP A 68 27.43 -16.24 -17.39
CA ASP A 68 26.51 -17.00 -18.24
C ASP A 68 26.28 -18.37 -17.58
N ASP A 69 25.33 -18.43 -16.65
CA ASP A 69 24.82 -19.69 -16.07
C ASP A 69 23.41 -19.93 -16.59
N GLU A 70 23.32 -20.63 -17.72
CA GLU A 70 22.10 -21.24 -18.24
C GLU A 70 21.82 -22.55 -17.46
N GLU A 71 21.04 -22.47 -16.37
CA GLU A 71 20.34 -23.63 -15.80
C GLU A 71 18.86 -23.62 -16.18
N ASP A 72 18.48 -24.58 -17.02
CA ASP A 72 17.12 -24.92 -17.44
C ASP A 72 16.19 -25.24 -16.25
N LEU A 73 15.53 -24.23 -15.70
CA LEU A 73 14.43 -24.40 -14.73
C LEU A 73 13.07 -24.36 -15.41
N ASN A 74 12.64 -25.54 -15.83
CA ASN A 74 11.28 -25.83 -16.26
C ASN A 74 10.29 -25.64 -15.09
N SER A 75 9.78 -24.42 -14.90
CA SER A 75 8.67 -24.14 -14.00
C SER A 75 7.55 -23.40 -14.74
N LYS A 76 6.37 -24.03 -14.79
CA LYS A 76 5.12 -23.40 -15.23
C LYS A 76 4.67 -22.39 -14.16
N GLY A 77 5.31 -21.22 -14.13
CA GLY A 77 4.92 -20.05 -13.35
C GLY A 77 4.32 -18.98 -14.27
N LYS A 78 3.31 -18.25 -13.79
CA LYS A 78 2.70 -17.11 -14.49
C LYS A 78 3.79 -16.16 -14.99
N LYS A 79 3.70 -15.72 -16.25
CA LYS A 79 4.62 -14.75 -16.85
C LYS A 79 4.66 -13.50 -15.95
N ARG A 80 5.84 -13.22 -15.38
CA ARG A 80 6.13 -11.94 -14.73
C ARG A 80 6.14 -10.88 -15.82
N GLU A 81 5.18 -9.96 -15.79
CA GLU A 81 5.22 -8.77 -16.62
C GLU A 81 6.17 -7.77 -15.96
N PHE A 82 7.37 -7.63 -16.51
CA PHE A 82 8.21 -6.49 -16.19
C PHE A 82 7.57 -5.26 -16.84
N ARG A 83 6.97 -4.37 -16.04
CA ARG A 83 6.53 -3.06 -16.53
C ARG A 83 7.75 -2.17 -16.70
N PHE A 84 8.24 -2.07 -17.93
CA PHE A 84 9.18 -1.02 -18.30
C PHE A 84 8.45 0.33 -18.24
N HIS A 85 8.95 1.24 -17.41
CA HIS A 85 8.54 2.64 -17.46
C HIS A 85 9.10 3.24 -18.76
N PRO A 86 8.27 3.81 -19.64
CA PRO A 86 8.76 4.41 -20.87
C PRO A 86 9.78 5.51 -20.57
N ILE A 87 10.90 5.50 -21.28
CA ILE A 87 11.82 6.64 -21.30
C ILE A 87 11.03 7.81 -21.90
N LYS A 88 10.91 8.94 -21.19
CA LYS A 88 10.27 10.17 -21.71
C LYS A 88 10.91 10.50 -23.06
N GLU A 89 10.22 10.22 -24.16
CA GLU A 89 10.67 10.55 -25.51
C GLU A 89 10.87 12.07 -25.58
N THR A 90 11.97 12.51 -26.19
CA THR A 90 12.16 13.90 -26.58
C THR A 90 11.15 14.24 -27.67
N ILE A 91 9.98 14.72 -27.26
CA ILE A 91 8.88 15.08 -28.16
C ILE A 91 9.29 16.34 -28.93
N VAL A 92 9.28 16.26 -30.25
CA VAL A 92 9.40 17.41 -31.15
C VAL A 92 8.14 18.25 -31.01
N GLU A 93 8.27 19.53 -30.66
CA GLU A 93 7.13 20.45 -30.60
C GLU A 93 6.58 20.67 -32.01
N GLU A 94 5.46 20.00 -32.32
CA GLU A 94 4.65 20.36 -33.48
C GLU A 94 4.06 21.76 -33.24
N PRO A 95 4.08 22.65 -34.26
CA PRO A 95 3.48 23.96 -34.13
C PRO A 95 1.99 23.81 -33.86
N VAL A 96 1.47 24.58 -32.91
CA VAL A 96 0.03 24.61 -32.58
C VAL A 96 -0.77 24.99 -33.82
N ASP A 97 -1.57 24.05 -34.33
CA ASP A 97 -2.43 24.27 -35.50
C ASP A 97 -3.91 24.15 -35.11
N ILE A 98 -4.53 25.30 -34.88
CA ILE A 98 -5.96 25.43 -34.60
C ILE A 98 -6.79 25.74 -35.85
N THR A 99 -6.15 25.91 -37.02
CA THR A 99 -6.81 26.28 -38.29
C THR A 99 -8.02 25.42 -38.64
N PRO A 100 -8.01 24.07 -38.42
CA PRO A 100 -9.15 23.21 -38.73
C PRO A 100 -10.43 23.54 -37.93
N PHE A 101 -10.27 24.12 -36.75
CA PHE A 101 -11.36 24.39 -35.81
C PHE A 101 -11.81 25.86 -35.85
N LEU A 102 -10.89 26.78 -36.17
CA LEU A 102 -11.15 28.22 -36.22
C LEU A 102 -12.26 28.63 -37.20
N ASP A 103 -12.43 27.90 -38.31
CA ASP A 103 -13.46 28.24 -39.31
C ASP A 103 -14.87 27.78 -38.91
N GLN A 104 -14.99 26.99 -37.85
CA GLN A 104 -16.26 26.53 -37.29
C GLN A 104 -16.71 27.40 -36.11
N LEU A 105 -15.83 28.26 -35.60
CA LEU A 105 -16.15 29.22 -34.55
C LEU A 105 -16.83 30.47 -35.13
N ASP A 106 -17.76 31.01 -34.37
CA ASP A 106 -18.30 32.34 -34.64
C ASP A 106 -17.18 33.40 -34.63
N GLU A 107 -17.30 34.42 -35.48
CA GLU A 107 -16.24 35.42 -35.70
C GLU A 107 -15.78 36.10 -34.40
N SER A 108 -16.68 36.34 -33.45
CA SER A 108 -16.34 36.93 -32.15
C SER A 108 -15.46 36.01 -31.30
N LEU A 109 -15.77 34.71 -31.24
CA LEU A 109 -14.96 33.70 -30.53
C LEU A 109 -13.65 33.44 -31.27
N LYS A 110 -13.71 33.37 -32.60
CA LYS A 110 -12.54 33.18 -33.46
C LYS A 110 -11.48 34.26 -33.23
N ASP A 111 -11.89 35.52 -33.19
CA ASP A 111 -10.99 36.65 -32.92
C ASP A 111 -10.35 36.54 -31.53
N LYS A 112 -11.12 36.19 -30.50
CA LYS A 112 -10.61 36.00 -29.13
C LYS A 112 -9.64 34.81 -29.04
N VAL A 113 -9.95 33.67 -29.64
CA VAL A 113 -9.06 32.49 -29.68
C VAL A 113 -7.74 32.81 -30.42
N LEU A 114 -7.80 33.58 -31.51
CA LEU A 114 -6.60 34.06 -32.21
C LEU A 114 -5.78 35.05 -31.38
N GLN A 115 -6.43 35.90 -30.59
CA GLN A 115 -5.75 36.79 -29.65
C GLN A 115 -5.08 36.00 -28.53
N LEU A 116 -5.74 34.95 -28.01
CA LEU A 116 -5.21 34.05 -27.01
C LEU A 116 -3.93 33.35 -27.51
N GLN A 117 -3.92 32.90 -28.77
CA GLN A 117 -2.73 32.32 -29.41
C GLN A 117 -1.57 33.31 -29.54
N LYS A 118 -1.86 34.59 -29.80
CA LYS A 118 -0.86 35.65 -30.01
C LYS A 118 -0.35 36.29 -28.72
N GLY A 119 -1.01 36.04 -27.59
CA GLY A 119 -0.64 36.60 -26.30
C GLY A 119 0.81 36.27 -25.94
N SER A 120 1.59 37.30 -25.64
CA SER A 120 3.04 37.19 -25.38
C SER A 120 3.37 36.63 -23.99
N ASP A 121 2.47 36.84 -23.04
CA ASP A 121 2.65 36.58 -21.61
C ASP A 121 1.37 36.05 -20.97
N THR A 122 1.53 35.38 -19.84
CA THR A 122 0.44 34.64 -19.17
C THR A 122 -0.68 35.55 -18.70
N GLU A 123 -0.38 36.78 -18.29
CA GLU A 123 -1.39 37.75 -17.84
C GLU A 123 -2.32 38.18 -18.98
N ALA A 124 -1.77 38.55 -20.14
CA ALA A 124 -2.57 38.86 -21.32
C ALA A 124 -3.40 37.65 -21.80
N GLN A 125 -2.83 36.44 -21.74
CA GLN A 125 -3.59 35.22 -22.05
C GLN A 125 -4.74 34.98 -21.05
N CYS A 126 -4.54 35.29 -19.78
CA CYS A 126 -5.58 35.22 -18.76
C CYS A 126 -6.72 36.23 -19.01
N GLU A 127 -6.40 37.46 -19.39
CA GLU A 127 -7.42 38.48 -19.73
C GLU A 127 -8.29 38.00 -20.90
N VAL A 128 -7.66 37.57 -22.00
CA VAL A 128 -8.40 37.06 -23.17
C VAL A 128 -9.19 35.80 -22.84
N MET A 129 -8.64 34.91 -22.02
CA MET A 129 -9.34 33.71 -21.59
C MET A 129 -10.56 34.02 -20.71
N GLN A 130 -10.48 35.06 -19.86
CA GLN A 130 -11.63 35.54 -19.11
C GLN A 130 -12.71 36.09 -20.07
N GLU A 131 -12.33 36.85 -21.10
CA GLU A 131 -13.29 37.33 -22.10
C GLU A 131 -13.96 36.20 -22.90
N ILE A 132 -13.26 35.08 -23.11
CA ILE A 132 -13.84 33.87 -23.71
C ILE A 132 -14.84 33.24 -22.75
N VAL A 133 -14.48 33.09 -21.47
CA VAL A 133 -15.40 32.56 -20.44
C VAL A 133 -16.65 33.43 -20.31
N ASP A 134 -16.50 34.75 -20.27
CA ASP A 134 -17.61 35.70 -20.19
C ASP A 134 -18.54 35.58 -21.42
N GLN A 135 -17.98 35.35 -22.61
CA GLN A 135 -18.76 35.11 -23.84
C GLN A 135 -19.58 33.82 -23.76
N VAL A 136 -19.00 32.74 -23.23
CA VAL A 136 -19.66 31.44 -23.05
C VAL A 136 -20.83 31.55 -22.05
N LEU A 137 -20.75 32.49 -21.11
CA LEU A 137 -21.76 32.72 -20.08
C LEU A 137 -22.90 33.64 -20.52
N GLU A 138 -22.89 34.14 -21.76
CA GLU A 138 -24.02 34.91 -22.30
C GLU A 138 -25.27 34.03 -22.45
N GLU A 139 -26.47 34.58 -22.18
CA GLU A 139 -27.72 33.79 -22.13
C GLU A 139 -28.09 33.10 -23.46
N ASP A 140 -27.61 33.61 -24.59
CA ASP A 140 -27.90 33.12 -25.94
C ASP A 140 -26.72 32.33 -26.56
N PHE A 141 -25.79 31.80 -25.75
CA PHE A 141 -24.63 31.07 -26.26
C PHE A 141 -25.04 29.77 -26.98
N ASP A 142 -24.52 29.57 -28.19
CA ASP A 142 -24.77 28.36 -28.99
C ASP A 142 -23.94 27.17 -28.46
N SER A 143 -24.62 26.16 -27.92
CA SER A 143 -23.95 24.98 -27.34
C SER A 143 -23.20 24.14 -28.38
N GLU A 144 -23.51 24.26 -29.69
CA GLU A 144 -22.74 23.60 -30.74
C GLU A 144 -21.31 24.16 -30.84
N GLN A 145 -21.09 25.42 -30.42
CA GLN A 145 -19.78 26.08 -30.39
C GLN A 145 -18.86 25.52 -29.28
N LEU A 146 -19.41 24.91 -28.22
CA LEU A 146 -18.62 24.41 -27.08
C LEU A 146 -17.60 23.34 -27.49
N SER A 147 -18.00 22.40 -28.34
CA SER A 147 -17.12 21.29 -28.77
C SER A 147 -15.96 21.80 -29.64
N VAL A 148 -16.23 22.80 -30.49
CA VAL A 148 -15.23 23.44 -31.36
C VAL A 148 -14.27 24.28 -30.51
N LEU A 149 -14.80 25.06 -29.56
CA LEU A 149 -14.00 25.84 -28.62
C LEU A 149 -13.12 24.93 -27.76
N ALA A 150 -13.66 23.84 -27.24
CA ALA A 150 -12.90 22.83 -26.50
C ALA A 150 -11.73 22.28 -27.33
N SER A 151 -11.96 21.97 -28.61
CA SER A 151 -10.91 21.49 -29.53
C SER A 151 -9.82 22.55 -29.76
N CYS A 152 -10.20 23.83 -29.89
CA CYS A 152 -9.24 24.93 -30.00
C CYS A 152 -8.38 25.07 -28.73
N LEU A 153 -9.02 25.09 -27.55
CA LEU A 153 -8.34 25.24 -26.27
C LEU A 153 -7.42 24.04 -25.97
N GLN A 154 -7.85 22.83 -26.32
CA GLN A 154 -7.06 21.61 -26.19
C GLN A 154 -5.74 21.70 -26.96
N GLU A 155 -5.77 22.15 -28.23
CA GLU A 155 -4.54 22.31 -29.03
C GLU A 155 -3.70 23.51 -28.58
N LEU A 156 -4.32 24.64 -28.20
CA LEU A 156 -3.60 25.81 -27.66
C LEU A 156 -2.82 25.48 -26.39
N PHE A 157 -3.44 24.75 -25.46
CA PHE A 157 -2.85 24.41 -24.17
C PHE A 157 -2.21 23.00 -24.16
N LYS A 158 -1.96 22.39 -25.32
CA LYS A 158 -1.35 21.04 -25.40
C LYS A 158 -0.03 20.94 -24.64
N ALA A 159 0.78 22.00 -24.67
CA ALA A 159 2.03 22.10 -23.92
C ALA A 159 1.80 22.23 -22.40
N HIS A 160 0.70 22.84 -21.95
CA HIS A 160 0.38 22.97 -20.53
C HIS A 160 0.11 21.62 -19.85
N PHE A 161 -0.42 20.65 -20.59
CA PHE A 161 -0.64 19.28 -20.12
C PHE A 161 0.61 18.38 -20.22
N ARG A 162 1.75 18.95 -20.61
CA ARG A 162 3.05 18.28 -20.71
C ARG A 162 3.99 18.84 -19.64
N GLY A 163 4.42 18.00 -18.71
CA GLY A 163 5.39 18.36 -17.68
C GLY A 163 4.84 18.26 -16.26
N GLU A 164 5.69 18.63 -15.30
CA GLU A 164 5.36 18.62 -13.88
C GLU A 164 4.51 19.84 -13.54
N VAL A 165 3.32 19.60 -12.99
CA VAL A 165 2.36 20.66 -12.65
C VAL A 165 2.70 21.26 -11.28
N LEU A 166 3.21 20.42 -10.39
CA LEU A 166 3.53 20.78 -9.01
C LEU A 166 4.88 21.53 -8.95
N PRO A 167 4.92 22.75 -8.37
CA PRO A 167 6.18 23.50 -8.20
C PRO A 167 7.24 22.72 -7.43
N GLU A 168 8.53 22.90 -7.72
CA GLU A 168 9.63 22.23 -6.99
C GLU A 168 9.57 22.51 -5.49
N GLU A 169 9.36 23.76 -5.11
CA GLU A 169 9.11 24.15 -3.71
C GLU A 169 7.62 24.37 -3.50
N ILE A 170 7.02 23.56 -2.61
CA ILE A 170 5.59 23.65 -2.29
C ILE A 170 5.40 24.72 -1.22
N THR A 171 5.10 25.93 -1.66
CA THR A 171 4.72 27.06 -0.80
C THR A 171 3.33 27.55 -1.20
N GLU A 172 2.66 28.29 -0.31
CA GLU A 172 1.35 28.83 -0.62
C GLU A 172 1.39 29.81 -1.82
N GLU A 173 2.50 30.53 -2.00
CA GLU A 173 2.70 31.47 -3.11
C GLU A 173 2.99 30.73 -4.43
N SER A 174 3.88 29.74 -4.42
CA SER A 174 4.23 28.97 -5.62
C SER A 174 3.06 28.11 -6.12
N LEU A 175 2.24 27.58 -5.20
CA LEU A 175 1.01 26.88 -5.57
C LEU A 175 0.03 27.82 -6.27
N GLU A 176 -0.21 29.01 -5.73
CA GLU A 176 -1.10 30.00 -6.35
C GLU A 176 -0.60 30.47 -7.72
N GLU A 177 0.72 30.67 -7.87
CA GLU A 177 1.33 30.98 -9.16
C GLU A 177 1.08 29.86 -10.19
N SER A 178 1.23 28.61 -9.77
CA SER A 178 1.04 27.46 -10.67
C SER A 178 -0.40 27.30 -11.18
N VAL A 179 -1.39 27.65 -10.36
CA VAL A 179 -2.82 27.62 -10.71
C VAL A 179 -3.31 28.94 -11.32
N GLY A 180 -2.46 29.95 -11.45
CA GLY A 180 -2.75 31.25 -12.08
C GLY A 180 -2.74 31.24 -13.61
N LYS A 181 -2.64 30.06 -14.25
CA LYS A 181 -2.55 29.92 -15.70
C LYS A 181 -3.93 30.03 -16.39
N PRO A 182 -4.00 30.41 -17.68
CA PRO A 182 -5.25 30.76 -18.35
C PRO A 182 -6.30 29.64 -18.31
N LEU A 183 -5.89 28.38 -18.53
CA LEU A 183 -6.79 27.22 -18.50
C LEU A 183 -7.58 27.12 -17.18
N TYR A 184 -6.93 27.40 -16.06
CA TYR A 184 -7.52 27.31 -14.73
C TYR A 184 -8.57 28.40 -14.45
N LEU A 185 -8.70 29.43 -15.30
CA LEU A 185 -9.76 30.42 -15.19
C LEU A 185 -11.14 29.81 -15.40
N ILE A 186 -11.27 28.75 -16.20
CA ILE A 186 -12.55 28.02 -16.33
C ILE A 186 -12.94 27.48 -14.95
N PHE A 187 -12.01 26.82 -14.25
CA PHE A 187 -12.26 26.28 -12.91
C PHE A 187 -12.50 27.38 -11.88
N ARG A 188 -11.78 28.51 -11.97
CA ARG A 188 -11.97 29.66 -11.09
C ARG A 188 -13.37 30.23 -11.18
N ASN A 189 -13.87 30.47 -12.40
CA ASN A 189 -15.22 30.97 -12.63
C ASN A 189 -16.26 29.95 -12.16
N LEU A 190 -16.06 28.67 -12.48
CA LEU A 190 -16.94 27.60 -12.02
C LEU A 190 -17.02 27.51 -10.49
N CYS A 191 -15.89 27.65 -9.78
CA CYS A 191 -15.85 27.67 -8.32
C CYS A 191 -16.57 28.88 -7.70
N GLN A 192 -16.69 30.00 -8.42
CA GLN A 192 -17.32 31.23 -7.91
C GLN A 192 -18.83 31.26 -8.15
N MET A 193 -19.32 30.42 -9.04
CA MET A 193 -20.74 30.32 -9.37
C MET A 193 -21.53 29.49 -8.35
N GLN A 194 -22.84 29.73 -8.31
CA GLN A 194 -23.80 28.87 -7.62
C GLN A 194 -24.26 27.77 -8.58
N GLU A 195 -24.51 26.56 -8.06
CA GLU A 195 -24.91 25.39 -8.85
C GLU A 195 -26.24 25.59 -9.61
N ASP A 196 -27.14 26.44 -9.09
CA ASP A 196 -28.44 26.74 -9.71
C ASP A 196 -28.34 27.71 -10.92
N ASN A 197 -27.16 28.26 -11.20
CA ASN A 197 -26.95 29.20 -12.29
C ASN A 197 -26.86 28.45 -13.64
N SER A 198 -27.58 28.89 -14.68
CA SER A 198 -27.46 28.33 -16.03
C SER A 198 -26.03 28.39 -16.58
N GLY A 199 -25.27 29.42 -16.19
CA GLY A 199 -23.84 29.55 -16.50
C GLY A 199 -22.98 28.44 -15.87
N PHE A 200 -23.39 27.90 -14.72
CA PHE A 200 -22.69 26.77 -14.09
C PHE A 200 -22.79 25.51 -14.95
N SER A 201 -23.99 25.18 -15.44
CA SER A 201 -24.17 24.06 -16.37
C SER A 201 -23.40 24.25 -17.69
N LEU A 202 -23.42 25.46 -18.26
CA LEU A 202 -22.70 25.75 -19.51
C LEU A 202 -21.17 25.54 -19.38
N LEU A 203 -20.58 25.97 -18.26
CA LEU A 203 -19.16 25.75 -18.01
C LEU A 203 -18.83 24.27 -17.73
N LEU A 204 -19.73 23.53 -17.08
CA LEU A 204 -19.59 22.09 -16.94
C LEU A 204 -19.65 21.37 -18.30
N ASP A 205 -20.55 21.80 -19.19
CA ASP A 205 -20.63 21.27 -20.55
C ASP A 205 -19.35 21.55 -21.34
N LEU A 206 -18.79 22.77 -21.24
CA LEU A 206 -17.48 23.10 -21.82
C LEU A 206 -16.36 22.20 -21.27
N LEU A 207 -16.33 21.99 -19.95
CA LEU A 207 -15.34 21.12 -19.31
C LEU A 207 -15.53 19.65 -19.69
N SER A 208 -16.77 19.19 -19.86
CA SER A 208 -17.10 17.83 -20.31
C SER A 208 -16.61 17.61 -21.74
N GLU A 209 -16.84 18.56 -22.65
CA GLU A 209 -16.30 18.53 -24.01
C GLU A 209 -14.77 18.56 -24.01
N LEU A 210 -14.15 19.40 -23.17
CA LEU A 210 -12.69 19.41 -22.99
C LEU A 210 -12.15 18.07 -22.47
N TYR A 211 -12.82 17.45 -21.50
CA TYR A 211 -12.41 16.16 -20.93
C TYR A 211 -12.43 15.04 -21.97
N GLN A 212 -13.43 15.02 -22.86
CA GLN A 212 -13.49 14.05 -23.96
C GLN A 212 -12.30 14.17 -24.92
N LYS A 213 -11.76 15.38 -25.13
CA LYS A 213 -10.62 15.64 -26.01
C LYS A 213 -9.28 15.51 -25.29
N GLN A 214 -9.22 15.90 -24.02
CA GLN A 214 -8.04 15.89 -23.18
C GLN A 214 -8.39 15.39 -21.76
N PRO A 215 -8.23 14.08 -21.47
CA PRO A 215 -8.61 13.51 -20.17
C PRO A 215 -7.77 14.06 -19.01
N LYS A 216 -6.57 14.59 -19.28
CA LYS A 216 -5.70 15.18 -18.25
C LYS A 216 -6.35 16.34 -17.50
N ILE A 217 -7.34 17.01 -18.09
CA ILE A 217 -8.04 18.11 -17.43
C ILE A 217 -8.72 17.67 -16.12
N GLY A 218 -9.11 16.40 -16.00
CA GLY A 218 -9.77 15.85 -14.82
C GLY A 218 -8.90 15.91 -13.55
N TYR A 219 -7.67 15.38 -13.59
CA TYR A 219 -6.76 15.50 -12.45
C TYR A 219 -6.17 16.91 -12.28
N HIS A 220 -6.13 17.73 -13.35
CA HIS A 220 -5.82 19.16 -13.21
C HIS A 220 -6.90 19.93 -12.46
N LEU A 221 -8.18 19.55 -12.59
CA LEU A 221 -9.26 20.10 -11.78
C LEU A 221 -9.08 19.71 -10.31
N LEU A 222 -8.77 18.44 -10.02
CA LEU A 222 -8.44 18.00 -8.65
C LEU A 222 -7.25 18.77 -8.07
N TYR A 223 -6.21 19.02 -8.87
CA TYR A 223 -5.10 19.86 -8.49
C TYR A 223 -5.51 21.29 -8.17
N TYR A 224 -6.29 21.93 -9.04
CA TYR A 224 -6.78 23.29 -8.81
C TYR A 224 -7.61 23.40 -7.53
N LEU A 225 -8.54 22.46 -7.32
CA LEU A 225 -9.40 22.39 -6.14
C LEU A 225 -8.60 22.22 -4.85
N LYS A 226 -7.42 21.60 -4.94
CA LYS A 226 -6.50 21.43 -3.82
C LYS A 226 -5.59 22.64 -3.59
N ALA A 227 -4.97 23.15 -4.65
CA ALA A 227 -3.88 24.13 -4.58
C ALA A 227 -4.38 25.59 -4.46
N SER A 228 -5.56 25.91 -5.01
CA SER A 228 -6.08 27.29 -5.00
C SER A 228 -6.84 27.61 -3.71
N LYS A 229 -6.51 28.75 -3.08
CA LYS A 229 -7.31 29.32 -1.97
C LYS A 229 -8.73 29.65 -2.38
N ALA A 230 -8.95 30.05 -3.64
CA ALA A 230 -10.28 30.40 -4.15
C ALA A 230 -11.22 29.18 -4.21
N ALA A 231 -10.64 27.97 -4.28
CA ALA A 231 -11.34 26.70 -4.32
C ALA A 231 -11.34 25.96 -2.97
N ALA A 232 -10.80 26.55 -1.90
CA ALA A 232 -10.71 25.91 -0.61
C ALA A 232 -12.09 25.44 -0.11
N GLY A 233 -12.21 24.14 0.17
CA GLY A 233 -13.45 23.51 0.64
C GLY A 233 -14.50 23.26 -0.46
N LYS A 234 -14.15 23.38 -1.74
CA LYS A 234 -15.06 23.16 -2.88
C LYS A 234 -14.76 21.88 -3.66
N MET A 235 -14.14 20.87 -3.01
CA MET A 235 -13.78 19.63 -3.70
C MET A 235 -15.00 18.89 -4.28
N ASN A 236 -16.18 19.05 -3.66
CA ASN A 236 -17.45 18.52 -4.17
C ASN A 236 -17.79 18.98 -5.60
N LEU A 237 -17.21 20.07 -6.09
CA LEU A 237 -17.36 20.49 -7.48
C LEU A 237 -16.91 19.41 -8.48
N TYR A 238 -15.93 18.61 -8.09
CA TYR A 238 -15.46 17.48 -8.90
C TYR A 238 -16.55 16.41 -9.08
N GLU A 239 -17.49 16.26 -8.13
CA GLU A 239 -18.63 15.37 -8.29
C GLU A 239 -19.58 15.87 -9.38
N SER A 240 -19.90 17.16 -9.39
CA SER A 240 -20.71 17.78 -10.46
C SER A 240 -20.03 17.64 -11.83
N PHE A 241 -18.71 17.83 -11.88
CA PHE A 241 -17.92 17.60 -13.09
C PHE A 241 -17.99 16.14 -13.54
N ALA A 242 -17.77 15.18 -12.65
CA ALA A 242 -17.82 13.76 -12.98
C ALA A 242 -19.20 13.34 -13.51
N GLN A 243 -20.28 13.88 -12.92
CA GLN A 243 -21.66 13.65 -13.38
C GLN A 243 -21.95 14.27 -14.76
N ALA A 244 -21.33 15.41 -15.09
CA ALA A 244 -21.46 16.06 -16.40
C ALA A 244 -20.66 15.37 -17.51
N THR A 245 -19.65 14.56 -17.15
CA THR A 245 -18.89 13.77 -18.13
C THR A 245 -19.74 12.63 -18.72
N GLN A 246 -19.33 12.10 -19.87
CA GLN A 246 -19.99 10.94 -20.49
C GLN A 246 -19.96 9.67 -19.62
N LEU A 247 -19.10 9.62 -18.59
CA LEU A 247 -19.04 8.50 -17.65
C LEU A 247 -20.24 8.49 -16.72
N GLY A 248 -20.72 9.67 -16.30
CA GLY A 248 -21.88 9.85 -15.41
C GLY A 248 -21.71 9.26 -14.01
N ASP A 249 -20.47 8.91 -13.62
CA ASP A 249 -20.16 8.25 -12.35
C ASP A 249 -18.85 8.80 -11.75
N LEU A 250 -18.93 9.20 -10.48
CA LEU A 250 -17.81 9.75 -9.73
C LEU A 250 -16.67 8.74 -9.56
N HIS A 251 -17.00 7.48 -9.24
CA HIS A 251 -15.99 6.47 -8.94
C HIS A 251 -15.06 6.23 -10.13
N THR A 252 -15.66 5.94 -11.28
CA THR A 252 -14.95 5.63 -12.52
C THR A 252 -14.13 6.83 -13.00
N CYS A 253 -14.72 8.03 -12.96
CA CYS A 253 -14.03 9.26 -13.34
C CYS A 253 -12.81 9.51 -12.43
N LEU A 254 -12.98 9.38 -11.11
CA LEU A 254 -11.88 9.55 -10.15
C LEU A 254 -10.77 8.52 -10.36
N MET A 255 -11.10 7.24 -10.57
CA MET A 255 -10.08 6.21 -10.79
C MET A 255 -9.32 6.44 -12.10
N MET A 256 -10.00 6.84 -13.18
CA MET A 256 -9.36 7.15 -14.46
C MET A 256 -8.42 8.36 -14.35
N ASP A 257 -8.86 9.43 -13.68
CA ASP A 257 -8.08 10.65 -13.54
C ASP A 257 -6.86 10.45 -12.63
N MET A 258 -7.03 9.71 -11.53
CA MET A 258 -5.91 9.34 -10.67
C MET A 258 -4.93 8.42 -11.39
N LYS A 259 -5.41 7.54 -12.28
CA LYS A 259 -4.54 6.68 -13.11
C LYS A 259 -3.74 7.50 -14.11
N ALA A 260 -4.36 8.46 -14.78
CA ALA A 260 -3.66 9.38 -15.68
C ALA A 260 -2.60 10.20 -14.92
N CYS A 261 -2.96 10.72 -13.73
CA CYS A 261 -2.03 11.42 -12.85
C CYS A 261 -0.85 10.53 -12.43
N GLN A 262 -1.10 9.26 -12.08
CA GLN A 262 -0.06 8.29 -11.74
C GLN A 262 0.93 8.05 -12.89
N GLU A 263 0.45 7.98 -14.12
CA GLU A 263 1.28 7.75 -15.31
C GLU A 263 2.11 8.99 -15.70
N ASP A 264 1.58 10.17 -15.44
CA ASP A 264 2.19 11.44 -15.84
C ASP A 264 3.13 12.04 -14.77
N ASP A 265 2.68 12.10 -13.51
CA ASP A 265 3.35 12.80 -12.42
C ASP A 265 3.05 12.14 -11.05
N VAL A 266 3.93 11.25 -10.63
CA VAL A 266 3.85 10.55 -9.33
C VAL A 266 3.94 11.51 -8.14
N ARG A 267 4.64 12.64 -8.30
CA ARG A 267 4.81 13.63 -7.23
C ARG A 267 3.50 14.37 -6.98
N LEU A 268 2.80 14.74 -8.06
CA LEU A 268 1.45 15.28 -7.99
C LEU A 268 0.46 14.27 -7.40
N LEU A 269 0.53 12.99 -7.80
CA LEU A 269 -0.30 11.92 -7.22
C LEU A 269 -0.16 11.87 -5.69
N CYS A 270 1.07 11.89 -5.17
CA CYS A 270 1.32 11.87 -3.73
C CYS A 270 0.78 13.11 -3.03
N TYR A 271 0.92 14.29 -3.64
CA TYR A 271 0.39 15.55 -3.12
C TYR A 271 -1.15 15.57 -3.05
N LEU A 272 -1.84 14.98 -4.03
CA LEU A 272 -3.32 14.93 -4.08
C LEU A 272 -3.90 13.87 -3.15
N THR A 273 -3.21 12.75 -2.96
CA THR A 273 -3.67 11.57 -2.22
C THR A 273 -4.38 11.91 -0.89
N PRO A 274 -3.80 12.70 0.03
CA PRO A 274 -4.48 13.07 1.29
C PRO A 274 -5.87 13.67 1.11
N SER A 275 -6.03 14.59 0.15
CA SER A 275 -7.31 15.26 -0.05
C SER A 275 -8.33 14.40 -0.78
N ILE A 276 -7.88 13.56 -1.71
CA ILE A 276 -8.77 12.61 -2.41
C ILE A 276 -9.37 11.59 -1.43
N TYR A 277 -8.56 11.02 -0.53
CA TYR A 277 -9.06 10.11 0.50
C TYR A 277 -9.97 10.79 1.54
N THR A 278 -9.75 12.09 1.80
CA THR A 278 -10.53 12.85 2.78
C THR A 278 -11.90 13.26 2.24
N GLU A 279 -11.95 13.75 1.00
CA GLU A 279 -13.15 14.29 0.38
C GLU A 279 -14.02 13.19 -0.25
N PHE A 280 -13.42 12.10 -0.75
CA PHE A 280 -14.13 10.97 -1.36
C PHE A 280 -13.88 9.63 -0.63
N PRO A 281 -14.15 9.53 0.68
CA PRO A 281 -13.84 8.34 1.46
C PRO A 281 -14.66 7.12 1.02
N ASP A 282 -15.90 7.33 0.57
CA ASP A 282 -16.76 6.24 0.13
C ASP A 282 -16.32 5.63 -1.20
N GLU A 283 -15.67 6.39 -2.06
CA GLU A 283 -15.15 5.88 -3.33
C GLU A 283 -13.75 5.28 -3.18
N THR A 284 -12.93 5.83 -2.27
CA THR A 284 -11.52 5.44 -2.13
C THR A 284 -11.28 4.31 -1.11
N LEU A 285 -12.11 4.19 -0.07
CA LEU A 285 -11.88 3.23 1.03
C LEU A 285 -12.60 1.89 0.86
N ARG A 286 -13.46 1.76 -0.16
CA ARG A 286 -14.21 0.52 -0.46
C ARG A 286 -13.37 -0.53 -1.18
N SER A 287 -12.40 -0.11 -1.99
CA SER A 287 -11.59 -0.96 -2.86
C SER A 287 -10.11 -0.68 -2.66
N GLY A 288 -9.25 -1.69 -2.89
CA GLY A 288 -7.80 -1.53 -2.90
C GLY A 288 -7.24 -0.91 -4.19
N GLU A 289 -8.09 -0.49 -5.13
CA GLU A 289 -7.68 0.00 -6.47
C GLU A 289 -6.79 1.25 -6.41
N LEU A 290 -7.27 2.33 -5.78
CA LEU A 290 -6.47 3.55 -5.63
C LEU A 290 -5.21 3.29 -4.79
N LEU A 291 -5.31 2.45 -3.76
CA LEU A 291 -4.15 2.07 -2.96
C LEU A 291 -3.10 1.34 -3.82
N ASN A 292 -3.50 0.37 -4.64
CA ASN A 292 -2.60 -0.35 -5.54
C ASN A 292 -1.93 0.61 -6.52
N MET A 293 -2.71 1.52 -7.10
CA MET A 293 -2.21 2.54 -8.01
C MET A 293 -1.12 3.40 -7.36
N ILE A 294 -1.29 3.79 -6.09
CA ILE A 294 -0.27 4.54 -5.36
C ILE A 294 0.96 3.65 -5.08
N VAL A 295 0.78 2.49 -4.43
CA VAL A 295 1.92 1.67 -4.00
C VAL A 295 2.74 1.08 -5.15
N ALA A 296 2.17 1.02 -6.35
CA ALA A 296 2.84 0.55 -7.57
C ALA A 296 3.90 1.52 -8.12
N VAL A 297 3.85 2.81 -7.77
CA VAL A 297 4.77 3.83 -8.34
C VAL A 297 5.52 4.66 -7.31
N ILE A 298 5.10 4.66 -6.05
CA ILE A 298 5.79 5.45 -5.02
C ILE A 298 7.20 4.93 -4.76
N ASP A 299 8.10 5.82 -4.37
CA ASP A 299 9.39 5.47 -3.80
C ASP A 299 9.37 5.42 -2.26
N SER A 300 10.51 5.12 -1.65
CA SER A 300 10.64 5.06 -0.18
C SER A 300 10.49 6.42 0.52
N PHE A 301 10.83 7.52 -0.14
CA PHE A 301 10.70 8.86 0.41
C PHE A 301 9.23 9.30 0.42
N GLN A 302 8.54 9.10 -0.69
CA GLN A 302 7.10 9.33 -0.83
C GLN A 302 6.29 8.44 0.12
N LEU A 303 6.68 7.16 0.27
CA LEU A 303 6.07 6.29 1.28
C LEU A 303 6.21 6.88 2.70
N GLN A 304 7.39 7.39 3.06
CA GLN A 304 7.62 8.01 4.35
C GLN A 304 6.76 9.26 4.55
N GLU A 305 6.60 10.09 3.53
CA GLU A 305 5.70 11.25 3.57
C GLU A 305 4.24 10.84 3.76
N LEU A 306 3.75 9.84 3.02
CA LEU A 306 2.39 9.31 3.18
C LEU A 306 2.18 8.72 4.58
N VAL A 307 3.15 7.98 5.12
CA VAL A 307 3.12 7.50 6.51
C VAL A 307 3.03 8.66 7.51
N CYS A 308 3.81 9.74 7.30
CA CYS A 308 3.71 10.95 8.12
C CYS A 308 2.31 11.59 8.04
N HIS A 309 1.72 11.70 6.83
CA HIS A 309 0.37 12.20 6.66
C HIS A 309 -0.66 11.37 7.43
N VAL A 310 -0.54 10.04 7.41
CA VAL A 310 -1.39 9.15 8.20
C VAL A 310 -1.22 9.41 9.69
N MET A 311 0.02 9.47 10.17
CA MET A 311 0.31 9.67 11.60
C MET A 311 -0.12 11.05 12.12
N MET A 312 -0.11 12.07 11.26
CA MET A 312 -0.61 13.41 11.58
C MET A 312 -2.15 13.51 11.54
N GLY A 313 -2.84 12.47 11.05
CA GLY A 313 -4.30 12.48 10.87
C GLY A 313 -4.77 13.19 9.61
N ASN A 314 -3.86 13.49 8.67
CA ASN A 314 -4.16 14.15 7.40
C ASN A 314 -4.56 13.18 6.28
N LEU A 315 -4.34 11.87 6.49
CA LEU A 315 -4.63 10.82 5.52
C LEU A 315 -5.17 9.59 6.24
N VAL A 316 -6.26 9.03 5.72
CA VAL A 316 -6.82 7.74 6.16
C VAL A 316 -7.02 6.90 4.91
N MET A 317 -6.30 5.80 4.78
CA MET A 317 -6.35 4.87 3.63
C MET A 317 -7.06 3.56 3.95
N PHE A 318 -7.31 3.28 5.23
CA PHE A 318 -7.96 2.04 5.67
C PHE A 318 -9.08 2.33 6.67
N ARG A 319 -10.21 1.62 6.51
CA ARG A 319 -11.29 1.56 7.50
C ARG A 319 -11.44 0.16 8.06
N LYS A 320 -11.98 0.03 9.26
CA LYS A 320 -12.13 -1.25 9.96
C LYS A 320 -13.00 -2.27 9.20
N ASP A 321 -13.94 -1.80 8.40
CA ASP A 321 -14.87 -2.60 7.59
C ASP A 321 -14.24 -3.17 6.31
N SER A 322 -13.32 -2.44 5.68
CA SER A 322 -12.74 -2.83 4.38
C SER A 322 -11.30 -3.34 4.47
N VAL A 323 -10.54 -2.98 5.51
CA VAL A 323 -9.09 -3.23 5.62
C VAL A 323 -8.71 -4.71 5.43
N LEU A 324 -9.48 -5.65 5.99
CA LEU A 324 -9.18 -7.07 5.84
C LEU A 324 -9.28 -7.51 4.37
N ASN A 325 -10.32 -7.07 3.66
CA ASN A 325 -10.52 -7.43 2.26
C ASN A 325 -9.44 -6.81 1.36
N ILE A 326 -9.06 -5.56 1.64
CA ILE A 326 -7.99 -4.87 0.91
C ILE A 326 -6.64 -5.58 1.13
N LEU A 327 -6.32 -5.97 2.36
CA LEU A 327 -5.08 -6.71 2.64
C LEU A 327 -5.08 -8.13 2.05
N ILE A 328 -6.25 -8.75 1.88
CA ILE A 328 -6.35 -10.04 1.15
C ILE A 328 -6.10 -9.81 -0.34
N GLN A 329 -6.67 -8.76 -0.93
CA GLN A 329 -6.42 -8.39 -2.33
C GLN A 329 -4.94 -8.07 -2.57
N SER A 330 -4.27 -7.43 -1.61
CA SER A 330 -2.85 -7.07 -1.75
C SER A 330 -1.88 -8.25 -1.71
N LEU A 331 -2.32 -9.46 -1.36
CA LEU A 331 -1.46 -10.65 -1.40
C LEU A 331 -1.02 -11.03 -2.83
N ASP A 332 -1.76 -10.57 -3.85
CA ASP A 332 -1.43 -10.79 -5.26
C ASP A 332 -0.53 -9.67 -5.84
N TRP A 333 -0.18 -8.65 -5.05
CA TRP A 333 0.62 -7.49 -5.47
C TRP A 333 2.12 -7.77 -5.41
N GLU A 334 2.93 -6.90 -6.02
CA GLU A 334 4.38 -7.05 -6.04
C GLU A 334 5.01 -6.91 -4.65
N THR A 335 6.24 -7.42 -4.46
CA THR A 335 6.92 -7.44 -3.17
C THR A 335 7.00 -6.05 -2.51
N PHE A 336 7.40 -5.03 -3.27
CA PHE A 336 7.49 -3.67 -2.74
C PHE A 336 6.11 -3.07 -2.45
N GLU A 337 5.13 -3.29 -3.32
CA GLU A 337 3.74 -2.88 -3.15
C GLU A 337 3.14 -3.44 -1.85
N GLN A 338 3.40 -4.71 -1.56
CA GLN A 338 2.99 -5.35 -0.31
C GLN A 338 3.66 -4.71 0.91
N TYR A 339 4.97 -4.46 0.86
CA TYR A 339 5.66 -3.79 1.97
C TYR A 339 5.11 -2.39 2.21
N CYS A 340 4.92 -1.57 1.16
CA CYS A 340 4.29 -0.25 1.25
C CYS A 340 2.91 -0.33 1.89
N THR A 341 2.07 -1.26 1.42
CA THR A 341 0.72 -1.50 1.94
C THR A 341 0.74 -1.82 3.43
N TRP A 342 1.63 -2.72 3.86
CA TRP A 342 1.79 -3.05 5.28
C TRP A 342 2.31 -1.87 6.09
N GLN A 343 3.29 -1.10 5.61
CA GLN A 343 3.77 0.08 6.34
C GLN A 343 2.68 1.14 6.50
N LEU A 344 1.91 1.41 5.43
CA LEU A 344 0.76 2.31 5.48
C LEU A 344 -0.30 1.81 6.45
N PHE A 345 -0.64 0.51 6.43
CA PHE A 345 -1.57 -0.09 7.40
C PHE A 345 -1.09 0.12 8.85
N LEU A 346 0.19 -0.11 9.12
CA LEU A 346 0.76 0.01 10.46
C LEU A 346 0.87 1.45 10.96
N ALA A 347 0.90 2.43 10.05
CA ALA A 347 0.78 3.84 10.41
C ALA A 347 -0.62 4.17 10.95
N HIS A 348 -1.64 3.39 10.58
CA HIS A 348 -2.99 3.55 11.10
C HIS A 348 -3.13 2.92 12.49
N SER A 349 -3.99 3.52 13.33
CA SER A 349 -4.34 2.98 14.65
C SER A 349 -5.43 1.90 14.57
N ILE A 350 -5.26 0.90 13.68
CA ILE A 350 -6.19 -0.24 13.55
C ILE A 350 -5.62 -1.43 14.35
N PRO A 351 -6.38 -1.99 15.31
CA PRO A 351 -5.93 -3.14 16.08
C PRO A 351 -5.64 -4.35 15.18
N LEU A 352 -4.53 -5.04 15.45
CA LEU A 352 -4.13 -6.22 14.69
C LEU A 352 -5.19 -7.33 14.70
N GLU A 353 -5.99 -7.41 15.76
CA GLU A 353 -7.11 -8.35 15.90
C GLU A 353 -8.20 -8.16 14.82
N THR A 354 -8.32 -6.97 14.23
CA THR A 354 -9.26 -6.73 13.11
C THR A 354 -8.84 -7.47 11.84
N ILE A 355 -7.53 -7.61 11.61
CA ILE A 355 -6.99 -8.21 10.38
C ILE A 355 -6.43 -9.61 10.60
N ILE A 356 -6.41 -10.12 11.83
CA ILE A 356 -5.89 -11.46 12.14
C ILE A 356 -6.50 -12.59 11.30
N PRO A 357 -7.78 -12.53 10.83
CA PRO A 357 -8.33 -13.52 9.92
C PRO A 357 -7.50 -13.76 8.65
N ILE A 358 -6.69 -12.78 8.22
CA ILE A 358 -5.81 -12.90 7.05
C ILE A 358 -4.86 -14.11 7.13
N LEU A 359 -4.49 -14.57 8.34
CA LEU A 359 -3.61 -15.73 8.52
C LEU A 359 -4.13 -17.00 7.83
N GLN A 360 -5.43 -17.12 7.61
CA GLN A 360 -6.05 -18.23 6.85
C GLN A 360 -5.77 -18.17 5.34
N HIS A 361 -5.48 -16.98 4.81
CA HIS A 361 -5.17 -16.75 3.39
C HIS A 361 -3.67 -16.83 3.12
N LEU A 362 -2.83 -16.71 4.16
CA LEU A 362 -1.39 -16.71 4.01
C LEU A 362 -0.81 -18.10 3.78
N LYS A 363 -0.16 -18.28 2.63
CA LYS A 363 0.56 -19.51 2.30
C LYS A 363 2.07 -19.29 2.44
N TYR A 364 2.74 -20.26 3.05
CA TYR A 364 4.17 -20.22 3.37
C TYR A 364 5.07 -19.75 2.21
N LYS A 365 4.93 -20.35 1.01
CA LYS A 365 5.78 -20.03 -0.15
C LYS A 365 5.32 -18.86 -0.99
N GLU A 366 4.04 -18.49 -0.90
CA GLU A 366 3.45 -17.49 -1.80
C GLU A 366 3.46 -16.09 -1.17
N HIS A 367 3.40 -15.95 0.17
CA HIS A 367 3.19 -14.66 0.83
C HIS A 367 4.28 -14.33 1.88
N PRO A 368 5.58 -14.30 1.54
CA PRO A 368 6.66 -14.03 2.49
C PRO A 368 6.59 -12.62 3.10
N GLU A 369 6.18 -11.62 2.33
CA GLU A 369 6.09 -10.22 2.74
C GLU A 369 5.08 -10.07 3.89
N ALA A 370 3.83 -10.48 3.66
CA ALA A 370 2.77 -10.42 4.66
C ALA A 370 3.07 -11.28 5.90
N LEU A 371 3.64 -12.48 5.72
CA LEU A 371 4.06 -13.33 6.85
C LEU A 371 5.14 -12.66 7.69
N SER A 372 6.14 -12.05 7.06
CA SER A 372 7.23 -11.36 7.77
C SER A 372 6.71 -10.16 8.57
N CYS A 373 5.87 -9.33 7.94
CA CYS A 373 5.24 -8.18 8.59
C CYS A 373 4.39 -8.61 9.78
N LEU A 374 3.47 -9.58 9.59
CA LEU A 374 2.62 -10.05 10.69
C LEU A 374 3.40 -10.68 11.83
N LEU A 375 4.45 -11.45 11.56
CA LEU A 375 5.27 -12.04 12.62
C LEU A 375 5.93 -10.96 13.48
N LEU A 376 6.43 -9.89 12.84
CA LEU A 376 7.05 -8.75 13.52
C LEU A 376 6.06 -7.87 14.29
N GLN A 377 4.77 -7.89 13.93
CA GLN A 377 3.74 -7.18 14.67
C GLN A 377 3.13 -8.03 15.79
N LEU A 378 2.84 -9.31 15.53
CA LEU A 378 2.33 -10.25 16.54
C LEU A 378 3.27 -10.38 17.74
N ARG A 379 4.59 -10.30 17.54
CA ARG A 379 5.57 -10.32 18.66
C ARG A 379 5.47 -9.10 19.59
N ARG A 380 4.80 -8.02 19.18
CA ARG A 380 4.56 -6.82 20.00
C ARG A 380 3.22 -6.91 20.74
N GLU A 381 2.33 -7.78 20.28
CA GLU A 381 1.01 -7.98 20.84
C GLU A 381 1.00 -8.96 22.02
N LYS A 382 0.06 -8.73 22.94
CA LYS A 382 -0.32 -9.70 23.96
C LYS A 382 -1.28 -10.71 23.31
N PRO A 383 -1.03 -12.04 23.40
CA PRO A 383 -1.84 -13.02 22.69
C PRO A 383 -3.28 -13.01 23.20
N SER A 384 -4.25 -12.86 22.29
CA SER A 384 -5.67 -13.15 22.54
C SER A 384 -6.01 -14.59 22.14
N GLU A 385 -7.12 -15.14 22.65
CA GLU A 385 -7.55 -16.50 22.28
C GLU A 385 -7.78 -16.62 20.77
N GLU A 386 -8.33 -15.59 20.12
CA GLU A 386 -8.56 -15.58 18.67
C GLU A 386 -7.24 -15.51 17.89
N MET A 387 -6.26 -14.72 18.32
CA MET A 387 -4.93 -14.69 17.69
C MET A 387 -4.26 -16.07 17.74
N VAL A 388 -4.27 -16.71 18.92
CA VAL A 388 -3.69 -18.06 19.09
C VAL A 388 -4.42 -19.09 18.23
N LYS A 389 -5.76 -19.02 18.18
CA LYS A 389 -6.57 -19.88 17.32
C LYS A 389 -6.23 -19.70 15.84
N MET A 390 -6.10 -18.47 15.36
CA MET A 390 -5.76 -18.17 13.97
C MET A 390 -4.35 -18.62 13.60
N VAL A 391 -3.37 -18.45 14.51
CA VAL A 391 -2.00 -18.98 14.36
C VAL A 391 -1.99 -20.50 14.27
N LEU A 392 -2.70 -21.20 15.16
CA LEU A 392 -2.78 -22.67 15.18
C LEU A 392 -3.58 -23.23 13.99
N SER A 393 -4.46 -22.43 13.39
CA SER A 393 -5.28 -22.85 12.22
C SER A 393 -4.47 -22.94 10.93
N ARG A 394 -3.23 -22.43 10.91
CA ARG A 394 -2.32 -22.56 9.78
C ARG A 394 -1.84 -24.01 9.60
N PRO A 395 -1.73 -24.54 8.37
CA PRO A 395 -1.21 -25.89 8.13
C PRO A 395 0.19 -26.08 8.71
N CYS A 396 0.46 -27.28 9.23
CA CYS A 396 1.80 -27.68 9.65
C CYS A 396 2.63 -28.00 8.39
N HIS A 397 3.74 -27.29 8.20
CA HIS A 397 4.71 -27.60 7.15
C HIS A 397 6.12 -27.59 7.75
N PRO A 398 6.99 -28.57 7.48
CA PRO A 398 8.32 -28.66 8.11
C PRO A 398 9.17 -27.39 7.94
N ASP A 399 9.05 -26.73 6.79
CA ASP A 399 9.79 -25.49 6.49
C ASP A 399 9.07 -24.20 6.94
N ASP A 400 7.78 -24.28 7.32
CA ASP A 400 7.04 -23.10 7.80
C ASP A 400 7.28 -22.91 9.30
N GLN A 401 8.18 -21.98 9.62
CA GLN A 401 8.57 -21.67 10.99
C GLN A 401 7.71 -20.58 11.65
N PHE A 402 6.68 -20.07 10.97
CA PHE A 402 5.87 -18.93 11.45
C PHE A 402 5.22 -19.24 12.79
N THR A 403 4.43 -20.33 12.86
CA THR A 403 3.62 -20.68 14.04
C THR A 403 4.52 -20.98 15.25
N THR A 404 5.55 -21.80 15.08
CA THR A 404 6.48 -22.13 16.16
C THR A 404 7.23 -20.89 16.66
N SER A 405 7.64 -19.99 15.76
CA SER A 405 8.36 -18.76 16.14
C SER A 405 7.50 -17.83 17.00
N ILE A 406 6.24 -17.60 16.62
CA ILE A 406 5.37 -16.71 17.39
C ILE A 406 4.93 -17.34 18.72
N LEU A 407 4.60 -18.64 18.73
CA LEU A 407 4.26 -19.36 19.95
C LEU A 407 5.43 -19.37 20.93
N ARG A 408 6.66 -19.59 20.44
CA ARG A 408 7.87 -19.48 21.26
C ARG A 408 8.02 -18.08 21.84
N HIS A 409 7.76 -17.04 21.07
CA HIS A 409 7.86 -15.67 21.57
C HIS A 409 6.87 -15.42 22.71
N TRP A 410 5.61 -15.80 22.51
CA TRP A 410 4.56 -15.63 23.52
C TRP A 410 4.77 -16.53 24.73
N CYS A 411 5.27 -17.76 24.57
CA CYS A 411 5.53 -18.65 25.70
C CYS A 411 6.68 -18.17 26.59
N ILE A 412 7.55 -17.27 26.11
CA ILE A 412 8.65 -16.70 26.92
C ILE A 412 8.16 -15.47 27.72
N LYS A 413 7.22 -14.70 27.17
CA LYS A 413 6.77 -13.42 27.75
C LYS A 413 5.42 -13.50 28.48
N HIS A 414 4.56 -14.41 28.05
CA HIS A 414 3.14 -14.52 28.43
C HIS A 414 2.76 -16.00 28.56
N ASP A 415 3.61 -16.80 29.22
CA ASP A 415 3.44 -18.24 29.40
C ASP A 415 2.09 -18.62 30.02
N ASP A 416 1.73 -18.02 31.15
CA ASP A 416 0.48 -18.32 31.86
C ASP A 416 -0.76 -18.08 30.96
N LEU A 417 -0.78 -16.95 30.25
CA LEU A 417 -1.91 -16.56 29.41
C LEU A 417 -2.02 -17.44 28.15
N LEU A 418 -0.88 -17.71 27.50
CA LEU A 418 -0.83 -18.60 26.34
C LEU A 418 -1.28 -20.01 26.72
N ALA A 419 -0.86 -20.51 27.89
CA ALA A 419 -1.26 -21.81 28.43
C ALA A 419 -2.78 -21.91 28.62
N GLU A 420 -3.42 -20.87 29.18
CA GLU A 420 -4.88 -20.82 29.34
C GLU A 420 -5.63 -20.78 27.99
N HIS A 421 -5.14 -19.99 27.02
CA HIS A 421 -5.75 -19.95 25.69
C HIS A 421 -5.64 -21.29 24.97
N ILE A 422 -4.49 -21.95 25.00
CA ILE A 422 -4.30 -23.27 24.39
C ILE A 422 -5.17 -24.32 25.10
N LYS A 423 -5.27 -24.30 26.43
CA LYS A 423 -6.19 -25.16 27.18
C LYS A 423 -7.64 -24.99 26.72
N SER A 424 -8.12 -23.75 26.63
CA SER A 424 -9.46 -23.41 26.15
C SER A 424 -9.70 -24.00 24.75
N LEU A 425 -8.75 -23.83 23.82
CA LEU A 425 -8.83 -24.33 22.46
C LEU A 425 -8.78 -25.86 22.37
N LEU A 426 -7.95 -26.53 23.17
CA LEU A 426 -7.87 -28.00 23.23
C LEU A 426 -9.19 -28.61 23.72
N ILE A 427 -9.76 -28.09 24.81
CA ILE A 427 -11.02 -28.59 25.38
C ILE A 427 -12.17 -28.38 24.38
N LYS A 428 -12.29 -27.19 23.77
CA LYS A 428 -13.32 -26.88 22.78
C LYS A 428 -13.27 -27.83 21.58
N ASN A 429 -12.09 -28.02 20.98
CA ASN A 429 -11.92 -28.83 19.77
C ASN A 429 -11.96 -30.35 20.01
N ASN A 430 -11.78 -30.80 21.26
CA ASN A 430 -11.93 -32.20 21.65
C ASN A 430 -13.42 -32.62 21.79
N SER A 431 -14.31 -31.68 22.10
CA SER A 431 -15.74 -31.94 22.33
C SER A 431 -16.61 -32.00 21.06
N LEU A 432 -16.09 -31.61 19.90
CA LEU A 432 -16.85 -31.58 18.65
C LEU A 432 -17.17 -33.01 18.20
N PRO A 433 -18.47 -33.41 18.16
CA PRO A 433 -18.82 -34.76 17.75
C PRO A 433 -18.44 -34.97 16.28
N ARG A 434 -17.70 -36.05 15.99
CA ARG A 434 -17.44 -36.61 14.65
C ARG A 434 -18.76 -37.03 13.97
N LYS A 435 -19.71 -36.12 13.73
CA LYS A 435 -20.86 -36.36 12.85
C LYS A 435 -20.44 -35.97 11.44
N ARG A 436 -20.33 -36.99 10.58
CA ARG A 436 -20.26 -36.91 9.10
C ARG A 436 -20.77 -35.57 8.59
N GLN A 437 -19.87 -34.66 8.22
CA GLN A 437 -20.27 -33.51 7.41
C GLN A 437 -20.42 -33.98 5.97
N SER A 438 -21.65 -33.80 5.52
CA SER A 438 -22.18 -34.00 4.18
C SER A 438 -21.29 -33.37 3.11
N LEU A 439 -21.09 -34.12 2.03
CA LEU A 439 -20.63 -33.64 0.72
C LEU A 439 -21.63 -32.60 0.17
N ARG A 440 -21.54 -31.32 0.57
CA ARG A 440 -22.14 -30.21 -0.17
C ARG A 440 -21.28 -28.95 -0.10
N SER A 441 -21.21 -28.25 -1.24
CA SER A 441 -20.70 -26.90 -1.51
C SER A 441 -19.19 -26.66 -1.42
N SER A 442 -18.56 -26.72 -2.59
CA SER A 442 -17.17 -26.42 -2.92
C SER A 442 -16.90 -24.91 -3.11
N SER A 443 -17.13 -24.10 -2.07
CA SER A 443 -16.81 -22.65 -2.14
C SER A 443 -16.34 -21.98 -0.83
N SER A 444 -16.26 -22.68 0.30
CA SER A 444 -15.83 -22.06 1.58
C SER A 444 -15.05 -23.01 2.50
N LYS A 445 -14.06 -23.73 1.95
CA LYS A 445 -13.14 -24.55 2.76
C LYS A 445 -12.07 -23.67 3.43
N LEU A 446 -12.47 -22.78 4.33
CA LEU A 446 -11.55 -22.25 5.33
C LEU A 446 -11.33 -23.37 6.35
N ALA A 447 -10.07 -23.81 6.51
CA ALA A 447 -9.73 -24.98 7.31
C ALA A 447 -10.18 -24.78 8.77
N GLN A 448 -11.06 -25.67 9.24
CA GLN A 448 -11.47 -25.70 10.64
C GLN A 448 -10.33 -26.26 11.48
N LEU A 449 -9.95 -25.54 12.56
CA LEU A 449 -8.88 -25.95 13.47
C LEU A 449 -9.17 -27.35 14.04
N THR A 450 -8.31 -28.31 13.74
CA THR A 450 -8.48 -29.70 14.22
C THR A 450 -7.65 -29.95 15.47
N LEU A 451 -8.08 -30.94 16.28
CA LEU A 451 -7.32 -31.35 17.46
C LEU A 451 -5.91 -31.83 17.09
N GLU A 452 -5.78 -32.61 16.00
CA GLU A 452 -4.49 -33.11 15.51
C GLU A 452 -3.53 -31.96 15.19
N GLN A 453 -4.02 -30.92 14.53
CA GLN A 453 -3.23 -29.75 14.16
C GLN A 453 -2.72 -28.97 15.37
N ILE A 454 -3.54 -28.84 16.44
CA ILE A 454 -3.09 -28.22 17.69
C ILE A 454 -1.98 -29.05 18.34
N LEU A 455 -2.17 -30.38 18.41
CA LEU A 455 -1.18 -31.27 19.01
C LEU A 455 0.15 -31.27 18.24
N GLU A 456 0.10 -31.22 16.91
CA GLU A 456 1.29 -31.14 16.06
C GLU A 456 2.06 -29.83 16.26
N HIS A 457 1.38 -28.68 16.29
CA HIS A 457 2.03 -27.39 16.58
C HIS A 457 2.62 -27.35 18.00
N LEU A 458 1.96 -27.97 18.98
CA LEU A 458 2.47 -28.10 20.34
C LEU A 458 3.70 -28.99 20.42
N ASP A 459 3.73 -30.11 19.70
CA ASP A 459 4.89 -30.99 19.67
C ASP A 459 6.09 -30.31 18.99
N ASN A 460 5.87 -29.56 17.91
CA ASN A 460 6.89 -28.72 17.28
C ASN A 460 7.45 -27.67 18.26
N LEU A 461 6.58 -27.02 19.05
CA LEU A 461 7.00 -26.09 20.09
C LEU A 461 7.81 -26.80 21.18
N ARG A 462 7.38 -27.99 21.63
CA ARG A 462 8.11 -28.81 22.62
C ARG A 462 9.52 -29.12 22.15
N LEU A 463 9.67 -29.65 20.93
CA LEU A 463 10.98 -29.96 20.35
C LEU A 463 11.85 -28.71 20.26
N ASN A 464 11.28 -27.56 19.90
CA ASN A 464 12.03 -26.30 19.83
C ASN A 464 12.48 -25.79 21.21
N LEU A 465 11.63 -25.94 22.24
CA LEU A 465 11.91 -25.46 23.60
C LEU A 465 12.94 -26.31 24.34
N THR A 466 13.24 -27.54 23.91
CA THR A 466 14.32 -28.36 24.51
C THR A 466 15.68 -27.66 24.53
N ASN A 467 15.93 -26.78 23.57
CA ASN A 467 17.14 -25.96 23.48
C ASN A 467 17.16 -24.77 24.45
N THR A 468 16.12 -24.58 25.26
CA THR A 468 15.94 -23.44 26.15
C THR A 468 15.49 -23.88 27.54
N LYS A 469 15.91 -23.17 28.59
CA LYS A 469 15.45 -23.43 29.97
C LYS A 469 14.03 -22.86 30.21
N GLN A 470 13.07 -23.27 29.40
CA GLN A 470 11.69 -22.76 29.44
C GLN A 470 10.75 -23.79 30.07
N ASN A 471 9.96 -23.35 31.06
CA ASN A 471 9.06 -24.20 31.82
C ASN A 471 7.60 -24.12 31.31
N PHE A 472 7.40 -23.72 30.04
CA PHE A 472 6.06 -23.56 29.47
C PHE A 472 5.21 -24.83 29.55
N PHE A 473 5.80 -25.99 29.27
CA PHE A 473 5.10 -27.27 29.38
C PHE A 473 4.90 -27.76 30.83
N SER A 474 5.48 -27.08 31.82
CA SER A 474 5.22 -27.33 33.24
C SER A 474 4.00 -26.54 33.75
N GLN A 475 3.39 -25.71 32.90
CA GLN A 475 2.23 -24.90 33.25
C GLN A 475 1.00 -25.79 33.50
N THR A 476 0.39 -25.66 34.67
CA THR A 476 -0.80 -26.42 35.09
C THR A 476 -1.92 -26.45 34.03
N PRO A 477 -2.26 -25.33 33.34
CA PRO A 477 -3.31 -25.36 32.33
C PRO A 477 -3.01 -26.29 31.15
N ILE A 478 -1.75 -26.35 30.69
CA ILE A 478 -1.32 -27.24 29.62
C ILE A 478 -1.40 -28.70 30.06
N LEU A 479 -0.88 -29.01 31.25
CA LEU A 479 -0.89 -30.37 31.80
C LEU A 479 -2.31 -30.91 31.96
N GLN A 480 -3.22 -30.12 32.53
CA GLN A 480 -4.64 -30.46 32.65
C GLN A 480 -5.31 -30.67 31.28
N ALA A 481 -5.01 -29.81 30.31
CA ALA A 481 -5.56 -29.92 28.95
C ALA A 481 -5.09 -31.20 28.25
N LEU A 482 -3.80 -31.53 28.36
CA LEU A 482 -3.21 -32.74 27.77
C LEU A 482 -3.82 -34.01 28.38
N GLN A 483 -3.99 -34.10 29.70
CA GLN A 483 -4.66 -35.24 30.35
C GLN A 483 -6.11 -35.40 29.87
N HIS A 484 -6.84 -34.28 29.82
CA HIS A 484 -8.23 -34.29 29.36
C HIS A 484 -8.35 -34.76 27.90
N VAL A 485 -7.45 -34.29 27.02
CA VAL A 485 -7.40 -34.72 25.62
C VAL A 485 -6.98 -36.19 25.52
N GLN A 486 -5.94 -36.63 26.24
CA GLN A 486 -5.46 -38.01 26.24
C GLN A 486 -6.58 -38.99 26.65
N ALA A 487 -7.42 -38.63 27.63
CA ALA A 487 -8.52 -39.48 28.09
C ALA A 487 -9.58 -39.76 27.01
N SER A 488 -9.75 -38.86 26.04
CA SER A 488 -10.80 -38.97 24.99
C SER A 488 -10.27 -39.07 23.56
N CYS A 489 -8.95 -39.00 23.35
CA CYS A 489 -8.34 -39.13 22.03
C CYS A 489 -8.29 -40.60 21.58
N ASP A 490 -8.20 -40.84 20.27
CA ASP A 490 -8.02 -42.19 19.73
C ASP A 490 -6.57 -42.69 19.89
N GLU A 491 -6.38 -44.00 19.80
CA GLU A 491 -5.06 -44.63 20.00
C GLU A 491 -4.02 -44.20 18.96
N ALA A 492 -4.45 -43.83 17.74
CA ALA A 492 -3.53 -43.39 16.69
C ALA A 492 -2.86 -42.05 17.07
N HIS A 493 -3.64 -41.07 17.54
CA HIS A 493 -3.09 -39.80 18.02
C HIS A 493 -2.28 -39.97 19.31
N LYS A 494 -2.68 -40.88 20.23
CA LYS A 494 -1.88 -41.19 21.43
C LYS A 494 -0.50 -41.73 21.09
N MET A 495 -0.41 -42.63 20.11
CA MET A 495 0.88 -43.15 19.64
C MET A 495 1.70 -42.06 18.96
N LYS A 496 1.07 -41.26 18.08
CA LYS A 496 1.73 -40.17 17.33
C LYS A 496 2.32 -39.09 18.23
N PHE A 497 1.62 -38.70 19.29
CA PHE A 497 2.02 -37.62 20.21
C PHE A 497 2.38 -38.15 21.60
N SER A 498 2.90 -39.37 21.69
CA SER A 498 3.23 -40.04 22.96
C SER A 498 4.20 -39.23 23.83
N ASP A 499 5.26 -38.68 23.23
CA ASP A 499 6.20 -37.80 23.92
C ASP A 499 5.52 -36.56 24.51
N LEU A 500 4.57 -35.95 23.79
CA LEU A 500 3.85 -34.76 24.25
C LEU A 500 2.93 -35.10 25.44
N PHE A 501 2.23 -36.23 25.38
CA PHE A 501 1.35 -36.67 26.47
C PHE A 501 2.11 -37.09 27.72
N SER A 502 3.30 -37.68 27.58
CA SER A 502 4.14 -38.11 28.70
C SER A 502 4.46 -36.98 29.69
N LEU A 503 4.52 -35.72 29.20
CA LEU A 503 4.74 -34.54 30.04
C LEU A 503 3.64 -34.34 31.09
N ALA A 504 2.44 -34.84 30.84
CA ALA A 504 1.29 -34.69 31.72
C ALA A 504 0.98 -35.94 32.55
N GLU A 505 1.67 -37.06 32.34
CA GLU A 505 1.41 -38.32 33.07
C GLU A 505 1.85 -38.24 34.54
N GLU A 506 2.84 -37.41 34.86
CA GLU A 506 3.32 -37.19 36.23
C GLU A 506 2.50 -36.14 37.01
N TYR A 507 1.58 -35.43 36.34
CA TYR A 507 0.76 -34.39 36.96
C TYR A 507 -0.42 -35.01 37.74
N GLU A 508 -0.31 -35.18 39.06
CA GLU A 508 -1.47 -35.54 39.88
C GLU A 508 -2.34 -34.31 40.17
N ASP A 509 -3.49 -34.20 39.50
CA ASP A 509 -4.50 -33.20 39.83
C ASP A 509 -5.05 -33.49 41.23
N SER A 510 -4.63 -32.69 42.21
CA SER A 510 -5.00 -32.82 43.63
C SER A 510 -6.53 -32.72 43.90
N SER A 511 -7.34 -32.49 42.86
CA SER A 511 -8.80 -32.49 42.87
C SER A 511 -9.46 -33.88 42.72
N THR A 512 -8.73 -34.91 42.26
CA THR A 512 -9.31 -36.22 41.88
C THR A 512 -9.29 -37.29 42.98
N LYS A 513 -9.11 -36.92 44.25
CA LYS A 513 -9.33 -37.89 45.35
C LYS A 513 -10.82 -37.98 45.67
N PRO A 514 -11.49 -39.12 45.44
CA PRO A 514 -12.85 -39.30 45.94
C PRO A 514 -12.81 -39.22 47.48
N PRO A 515 -13.79 -38.56 48.13
CA PRO A 515 -13.82 -38.52 49.57
C PRO A 515 -13.92 -39.96 50.09
N LYS A 516 -12.91 -40.40 50.83
CA LYS A 516 -12.87 -41.73 51.44
C LYS A 516 -14.18 -41.95 52.19
N SER A 517 -14.95 -42.94 51.73
CA SER A 517 -16.13 -43.49 52.38
C SER A 517 -15.81 -43.79 53.84
N ARG A 518 -16.21 -42.89 54.74
CA ARG A 518 -16.12 -43.08 56.18
C ARG A 518 -17.27 -43.99 56.57
N ARG A 519 -16.96 -45.27 56.79
CA ARG A 519 -17.89 -46.30 57.28
C ARG A 519 -18.70 -45.75 58.46
N LYS A 520 -20.03 -45.94 58.37
CA LYS A 520 -21.03 -45.77 59.43
C LYS A 520 -20.55 -46.40 60.74
N ALA A 521 -20.51 -45.59 61.81
CA ALA A 521 -20.74 -46.05 63.16
C ALA A 521 -22.01 -45.35 63.66
N THR A 522 -23.02 -46.15 63.96
CA THR A 522 -24.25 -45.75 64.64
C THR A 522 -23.96 -45.41 66.09
N LEU A 523 -24.49 -44.28 66.61
CA LEU A 523 -25.36 -44.24 67.81
C LEU A 523 -25.69 -42.79 68.25
N SER A 524 -26.96 -42.65 68.67
CA SER A 524 -27.58 -41.64 69.56
C SER A 524 -27.73 -40.17 69.12
N SER A 525 -28.99 -39.81 68.85
CA SER A 525 -29.61 -38.47 69.05
C SER A 525 -29.67 -38.14 70.56
N PRO A 526 -29.84 -36.86 71.01
CA PRO A 526 -31.12 -36.16 70.88
C PRO A 526 -31.07 -34.61 70.66
N ARG A 527 -32.08 -34.12 69.91
CA ARG A 527 -32.90 -32.90 70.12
C ARG A 527 -32.22 -31.51 70.29
N SER A 528 -32.53 -30.56 69.39
CA SER A 528 -33.55 -29.48 69.61
C SER A 528 -33.42 -28.25 68.69
N ARG A 529 -34.56 -27.90 68.06
CA ARG A 529 -35.16 -26.54 67.86
C ARG A 529 -34.50 -25.46 66.98
N LYS A 530 -35.26 -25.13 65.91
CA LYS A 530 -35.87 -23.81 65.58
C LYS A 530 -34.96 -22.57 65.58
N ASN A 531 -34.74 -21.95 64.41
CA ASN A 531 -35.58 -20.84 63.92
C ASN A 531 -35.07 -20.28 62.58
N ALA A 532 -36.03 -19.88 61.75
CA ALA A 532 -35.88 -19.10 60.55
C ALA A 532 -35.74 -17.60 60.88
N ALA A 533 -35.07 -16.85 60.01
CA ALA A 533 -35.61 -15.71 59.27
C ALA A 533 -34.49 -14.70 58.90
N GLN A 534 -34.52 -14.27 57.64
CA GLN A 534 -33.89 -13.06 57.13
C GLN A 534 -34.40 -11.81 57.91
N PRO A 535 -33.78 -10.64 57.68
CA PRO A 535 -34.48 -9.73 56.78
C PRO A 535 -33.58 -9.03 55.78
N ALA A 536 -34.18 -8.75 54.62
CA ALA A 536 -33.81 -7.65 53.75
C ALA A 536 -34.19 -6.32 54.41
N ASN A 537 -33.43 -5.26 54.14
CA ASN A 537 -34.01 -3.93 54.02
C ASN A 537 -33.17 -3.06 53.07
N ASN A 538 -33.89 -2.51 52.08
CA ASN A 538 -33.52 -1.38 51.25
C ASN A 538 -33.76 -0.06 52.01
N GLU A 539 -33.36 1.03 51.33
CA GLU A 539 -33.55 2.46 51.61
C GLU A 539 -32.40 3.02 52.46
N GLU A 540 -31.48 3.83 51.93
CA GLU A 540 -31.62 5.07 51.13
C GLU A 540 -30.49 5.25 50.09
#